data_AF-A0A973JI09-F1
#
_entry.id   AF-A0A973JI09-F1
#
_cell.length_a   1.000
_cell.length_b   1.000
_cell.length_c   1.000
_cell.angle_alpha   90.00
_cell.angle_beta   90.00
_cell.angle_gamma   90.00
#
_symmetry.space_group_name_H-M   'P 1'
#
loop_
_entity.id
_entity.type
_entity.pdbx_description
1 polymer ?
#
loop_
_entity_poly.entity_id
_entity_poly.type
_entity_poly.pdbx_seq_one_letter_code
_entity_poly.pdbx_strand_id
1 'polypeptide(L)'
;MFLFESIPWYSALMWVVVVAALMAFNELARTSRWAGLALFAALPLILTIFVWPTTAGAGSSTGTWFHWVKVYSALAGCLGFMALRYIPRLAKNRWALMFPAAILALNIAEAVVRDFQVTTMNGVVDGVVMVGGVWNVMNGVAGILNLLTICGWAGSIITRGRTKDMIWQDM
;
A
#
# COMPACT_ATOMS: atom_id res chain seq x y z
N MET A 1 2.28 -27.18 -2.83
CA MET A 1 1.31 -27.11 -3.96
C MET A 1 0.07 -26.41 -3.43
N PHE A 2 -0.17 -25.14 -3.82
CA PHE A 2 -1.33 -24.34 -3.36
C PHE A 2 -2.47 -24.26 -4.39
N LEU A 3 -2.29 -24.82 -5.60
CA LEU A 3 -3.22 -24.65 -6.72
C LEU A 3 -4.34 -25.70 -6.79
N PHE A 4 -4.45 -26.61 -5.81
CA PHE A 4 -5.39 -27.75 -5.85
C PHE A 4 -6.17 -27.98 -4.54
N GLU A 5 -6.10 -27.08 -3.56
CA GLU A 5 -6.94 -27.18 -2.36
C GLU A 5 -8.33 -26.61 -2.62
N SER A 6 -9.37 -27.36 -2.23
CA SER A 6 -10.75 -26.89 -2.30
C SER A 6 -10.94 -25.69 -1.39
N ILE A 7 -11.31 -24.54 -1.94
CA ILE A 7 -11.60 -23.33 -1.16
C ILE A 7 -12.87 -23.59 -0.33
N PRO A 8 -12.79 -23.61 1.01
CA PRO A 8 -13.97 -23.81 1.84
C PRO A 8 -14.96 -22.66 1.66
N TRP A 9 -16.26 -22.95 1.75
CA TRP A 9 -17.31 -21.94 1.55
C TRP A 9 -17.18 -20.75 2.51
N TYR A 10 -16.71 -20.98 3.75
CA TYR A 10 -16.49 -19.92 4.73
C TYR A 10 -15.32 -19.00 4.33
N SER A 11 -14.26 -19.54 3.70
CA SER A 11 -13.14 -18.73 3.20
C SER A 11 -13.57 -17.84 2.04
N ALA A 12 -14.41 -18.38 1.13
CA ALA A 12 -15.00 -17.60 0.05
C ALA A 12 -15.92 -16.49 0.58
N LEU A 13 -16.75 -16.80 1.59
CA LEU A 13 -17.61 -15.81 2.24
C LEU A 13 -16.77 -14.72 2.94
N MET A 14 -15.72 -15.09 3.66
CA MET A 14 -14.83 -14.13 4.31
C MET A 14 -14.11 -13.24 3.29
N TRP A 15 -13.71 -13.78 2.14
CA TRP A 15 -13.16 -12.97 1.05
C TRP A 15 -14.15 -11.89 0.60
N VAL A 16 -15.43 -12.25 0.37
CA VAL A 16 -16.48 -11.28 0.00
C VAL A 16 -16.65 -10.22 1.09
N VAL A 17 -16.74 -10.63 2.36
CA VAL A 17 -16.89 -9.71 3.49
C VAL A 17 -15.73 -8.73 3.58
N VAL A 18 -14.49 -9.22 3.48
CA VAL A 18 -13.29 -8.37 3.55
C VAL A 18 -13.25 -7.39 2.37
N VAL A 19 -13.53 -7.86 1.15
CA VAL A 19 -13.56 -6.99 -0.03
C VAL A 19 -14.64 -5.91 0.12
N ALA A 20 -15.85 -6.28 0.54
CA ALA A 20 -16.94 -5.34 0.76
C ALA A 20 -16.59 -4.30 1.85
N ALA A 21 -15.97 -4.75 2.95
CA ALA A 21 -15.52 -3.86 4.01
C ALA A 21 -14.44 -2.87 3.53
N LEU A 22 -13.43 -3.36 2.79
CA LEU A 22 -12.37 -2.52 2.22
C LEU A 22 -12.94 -1.48 1.25
N MET A 23 -13.88 -1.87 0.39
CA MET A 23 -14.59 -0.95 -0.51
C MET A 23 -15.37 0.11 0.27
N ALA A 24 -16.10 -0.29 1.32
CA ALA A 24 -16.85 0.63 2.18
C ALA A 24 -15.93 1.62 2.91
N PHE A 25 -14.81 1.16 3.49
CA PHE A 25 -13.84 2.04 4.13
C PHE A 25 -13.19 3.00 3.14
N ASN A 26 -12.86 2.54 1.94
CA ASN A 26 -12.33 3.39 0.88
C ASN A 26 -13.33 4.49 0.50
N GLU A 27 -14.61 4.13 0.32
CA GLU A 27 -15.65 5.10 -0.01
C GLU A 27 -15.91 6.09 1.13
N LEU A 28 -15.88 5.63 2.37
CA LEU A 28 -16.01 6.47 3.55
C LEU A 28 -14.86 7.49 3.65
N ALA A 29 -13.62 7.03 3.45
CA ALA A 29 -12.43 7.89 3.43
C ALA A 29 -12.46 8.89 2.27
N ARG A 30 -13.01 8.50 1.11
CA ARG A 30 -13.19 9.37 -0.06
C ARG A 30 -14.27 10.43 0.17
N THR A 31 -15.35 10.09 0.86
CA THR A 31 -16.51 10.97 1.02
C THR A 31 -16.28 12.05 2.08
N SER A 32 -15.58 11.73 3.17
CA SER A 32 -15.40 12.66 4.30
C SER A 32 -13.92 12.90 4.61
N ARG A 33 -13.53 14.19 4.64
CA ARG A 33 -12.18 14.61 5.07
C ARG A 33 -11.83 14.12 6.48
N TRP A 34 -12.83 14.12 7.38
CA TRP A 34 -12.64 13.74 8.77
C TRP A 34 -12.53 12.23 8.91
N ALA A 35 -13.29 11.47 8.11
CA ALA A 35 -13.14 10.02 8.07
C ALA A 35 -11.77 9.61 7.51
N GLY A 36 -11.29 10.29 6.46
CA GLY A 36 -9.93 10.08 5.94
C GLY A 36 -8.85 10.37 6.98
N LEU A 37 -8.94 11.49 7.71
CA LEU A 37 -8.01 11.80 8.80
C LEU A 37 -8.11 10.80 9.97
N ALA A 38 -9.31 10.35 10.32
CA ALA A 38 -9.48 9.34 11.35
C ALA A 38 -8.82 8.01 10.93
N LEU A 39 -9.04 7.57 9.69
CA LEU A 39 -8.54 6.30 9.18
C LEU A 39 -7.03 6.30 8.90
N PHE A 40 -6.48 7.40 8.38
CA PHE A 40 -5.09 7.48 7.93
C PHE A 40 -4.18 8.32 8.85
N ALA A 41 -4.68 8.95 9.92
CA ALA A 41 -3.84 9.62 10.90
C ALA A 41 -4.13 9.15 12.32
N ALA A 42 -5.38 9.28 12.78
CA ALA A 42 -5.71 8.96 14.17
C ALA A 42 -5.59 7.46 14.48
N LEU A 43 -6.19 6.60 13.66
CA LEU A 43 -6.15 5.16 13.84
C LEU A 43 -4.70 4.62 13.80
N PRO A 44 -3.86 4.91 12.79
CA PRO A 44 -2.47 4.49 12.76
C PRO A 44 -1.66 4.97 13.98
N LEU A 45 -1.90 6.21 14.45
CA LEU A 45 -1.24 6.73 15.65
C LEU A 45 -1.63 5.93 16.90
N ILE A 46 -2.93 5.65 17.07
CA ILE A 46 -3.44 4.83 18.18
C ILE A 46 -2.83 3.41 18.10
N LEU A 47 -2.83 2.80 16.91
CA LEU A 47 -2.25 1.47 16.72
C LEU A 47 -0.75 1.45 17.04
N THR A 48 -0.01 2.48 16.62
CA THR A 48 1.44 2.60 16.87
C THR A 48 1.77 2.69 18.36
N ILE A 49 0.96 3.42 19.13
CA ILE A 49 1.22 3.66 20.55
C ILE A 49 0.73 2.50 21.41
N PHE A 50 -0.46 1.95 21.12
CA PHE A 50 -1.16 1.05 22.03
C PHE A 50 -1.18 -0.42 21.60
N VAL A 51 -1.05 -0.72 20.30
CA VAL A 51 -1.29 -2.08 19.77
C VAL A 51 -0.03 -2.71 19.19
N TRP A 52 0.70 -1.99 18.34
CA TRP A 52 1.90 -2.51 17.67
C TRP A 52 3.06 -2.87 18.60
N PRO A 53 3.28 -2.21 19.77
CA PRO A 53 4.31 -2.63 20.70
C PRO A 53 4.12 -4.06 21.22
N THR A 54 2.87 -4.54 21.29
CA THR A 54 2.54 -5.89 21.78
C THR A 54 2.31 -6.90 20.67
N THR A 55 1.90 -6.45 19.47
CA THR A 55 1.52 -7.33 18.35
C THR A 55 2.54 -7.41 17.21
N ALA A 56 3.36 -6.37 17.03
CA ALA A 56 4.36 -6.24 15.97
C ALA A 56 5.79 -6.06 16.54
N GLY A 57 6.02 -6.53 17.77
CA GLY A 57 7.31 -6.51 18.45
C GLY A 57 8.32 -7.52 17.90
N ALA A 58 9.53 -7.51 18.45
CA ALA A 58 10.61 -8.42 18.05
C ALA A 58 10.17 -9.90 18.19
N GLY A 59 10.34 -10.68 17.12
CA GLY A 59 9.91 -12.08 17.05
C GLY A 59 8.49 -12.31 16.51
N SER A 60 7.74 -11.23 16.20
CA SER A 60 6.47 -11.35 15.48
C SER A 60 6.66 -11.37 13.97
N SER A 61 5.73 -12.04 13.27
CA SER A 61 5.68 -12.09 11.80
C SER A 61 5.48 -10.74 11.14
N THR A 62 4.87 -9.79 11.85
CA THR A 62 4.61 -8.42 11.37
C THR A 62 5.63 -7.40 11.85
N GLY A 63 6.59 -7.80 12.69
CA GLY A 63 7.64 -6.94 13.24
C GLY A 63 8.88 -6.81 12.36
N THR A 64 8.90 -7.42 11.17
CA THR A 64 10.04 -7.31 10.26
C THR A 64 10.19 -5.91 9.68
N TRP A 65 11.42 -5.52 9.34
CA TRP A 65 11.71 -4.20 8.79
C TRP A 65 10.82 -3.87 7.57
N PHE A 66 10.58 -4.87 6.71
CA PHE A 66 9.79 -4.69 5.50
C PHE A 66 8.32 -4.42 5.80
N HIS A 67 7.71 -5.08 6.79
CA HIS A 67 6.33 -4.81 7.18
C HIS A 67 6.16 -3.38 7.67
N TRP A 68 7.12 -2.90 8.47
CA TRP A 68 7.14 -1.51 8.94
C TRP A 68 7.28 -0.52 7.78
N VAL A 69 8.26 -0.73 6.91
CA VAL A 69 8.49 0.12 5.74
C VAL A 69 7.25 0.16 4.84
N LYS A 70 6.65 -1.00 4.55
CA LYS A 70 5.49 -1.09 3.67
C LYS A 70 4.24 -0.40 4.23
N VAL A 71 3.98 -0.56 5.53
CA VAL A 71 2.84 0.10 6.19
C VAL A 71 3.02 1.61 6.20
N TYR A 72 4.21 2.10 6.54
CA TYR A 72 4.46 3.53 6.61
C TYR A 72 4.59 4.20 5.23
N SER A 73 5.13 3.51 4.22
CA SER A 73 5.18 4.03 2.86
C SER A 73 3.78 4.15 2.25
N ALA A 74 2.91 3.16 2.49
CA ALA A 74 1.49 3.25 2.13
C ALA A 74 0.76 4.38 2.88
N LEU A 75 1.02 4.52 4.19
CA LEU A 75 0.44 5.58 5.01
C LEU A 75 0.85 6.98 4.52
N ALA A 76 2.14 7.16 4.22
CA ALA A 76 2.67 8.40 3.66
C ALA A 76 2.01 8.72 2.31
N GLY A 77 1.79 7.71 1.46
CA GLY A 77 1.00 7.84 0.24
C GLY A 77 -0.41 8.39 0.52
N CYS A 78 -1.18 7.73 1.39
CA CYS A 78 -2.54 8.15 1.75
C CYS A 78 -2.60 9.58 2.30
N LEU A 79 -1.70 9.93 3.24
CA LEU A 79 -1.62 11.28 3.80
C LEU A 79 -1.23 12.33 2.74
N GLY A 80 -0.27 12.01 1.87
CA GLY A 80 0.16 12.89 0.79
C GLY A 80 -0.94 13.11 -0.27
N PHE A 81 -1.71 12.07 -0.61
CA PHE A 81 -2.90 12.19 -1.44
C PHE A 81 -3.96 13.09 -0.82
N MET A 82 -4.22 12.94 0.48
CA MET A 82 -5.12 13.83 1.19
C MET A 82 -4.60 15.28 1.18
N ALA A 83 -3.30 15.48 1.39
CA ALA A 83 -2.69 16.81 1.33
C ALA A 83 -2.84 17.45 -0.06
N LEU A 84 -2.60 16.71 -1.14
CA LEU A 84 -2.83 17.16 -2.51
C LEU A 84 -4.30 17.51 -2.77
N ARG A 85 -5.23 16.70 -2.26
CA ARG A 85 -6.67 16.88 -2.42
C ARG A 85 -7.21 18.10 -1.68
N TYR A 86 -6.75 18.34 -0.46
CA TYR A 86 -7.32 19.36 0.44
C TYR A 86 -6.51 20.65 0.53
N ILE A 87 -5.22 20.65 0.17
CA ILE A 87 -4.38 21.86 0.20
C ILE A 87 -4.24 22.43 -1.23
N PRO A 88 -4.95 23.52 -1.56
CA PRO A 88 -5.00 24.06 -2.93
C PRO A 88 -3.65 24.60 -3.44
N ARG A 89 -2.71 24.91 -2.54
CA ARG A 89 -1.34 25.31 -2.90
C ARG A 89 -0.54 24.14 -3.46
N LEU A 90 -0.68 22.95 -2.87
CA LEU A 90 -0.01 21.73 -3.34
C LEU A 90 -0.58 21.30 -4.69
N ALA A 91 -1.90 21.35 -4.86
CA ALA A 91 -2.56 21.04 -6.12
C ALA A 91 -2.11 21.91 -7.32
N LYS A 92 -1.57 23.11 -7.06
CA LYS A 92 -1.06 24.02 -8.11
C LYS A 92 0.45 23.87 -8.36
N ASN A 93 1.17 23.19 -7.48
CA ASN A 93 2.62 23.02 -7.58
C ASN A 93 2.94 21.77 -8.41
N ARG A 94 3.61 21.95 -9.55
CA ARG A 94 3.98 20.84 -10.45
C ARG A 94 4.83 19.78 -9.76
N TRP A 95 5.70 20.19 -8.82
CA TRP A 95 6.51 19.26 -8.02
C TRP A 95 5.68 18.40 -7.08
N ALA A 96 4.60 18.96 -6.51
CA ALA A 96 3.72 18.20 -5.63
C ALA A 96 2.86 17.21 -6.43
N LEU A 97 2.53 17.52 -7.70
CA LEU A 97 1.83 16.58 -8.59
C LEU A 97 2.69 15.37 -8.99
N MET A 98 4.02 15.43 -8.80
CA MET A 98 4.93 14.30 -8.95
C MET A 98 4.97 13.37 -7.74
N PHE A 99 4.42 13.80 -6.60
CA PHE A 99 4.42 13.00 -5.38
C PHE A 99 3.80 11.60 -5.57
N PRO A 100 2.66 11.43 -6.28
CA PRO A 100 2.11 10.10 -6.43
C PRO A 100 2.95 9.14 -7.28
N ALA A 101 3.59 9.60 -8.35
CA ALA A 101 4.57 8.77 -9.08
C ALA A 101 5.72 8.41 -8.17
N ALA A 102 6.24 9.39 -7.41
CA ALA A 102 7.39 9.16 -6.54
C ALA A 102 7.08 8.14 -5.44
N ILE A 103 5.92 8.22 -4.78
CA ILE A 103 5.56 7.27 -3.72
C ILE A 103 5.24 5.89 -4.28
N LEU A 104 4.64 5.80 -5.47
CA LEU A 104 4.44 4.55 -6.19
C LEU A 104 5.78 3.91 -6.56
N ALA A 105 6.68 4.68 -7.17
CA ALA A 105 8.03 4.25 -7.54
C ALA A 105 8.78 3.68 -6.34
N LEU A 106 8.71 4.39 -5.20
CA LEU A 106 9.27 3.93 -3.93
C LEU A 106 8.62 2.63 -3.45
N ASN A 107 7.30 2.51 -3.53
CA ASN A 107 6.58 1.29 -3.15
C ASN A 107 6.93 0.07 -4.01
N ILE A 108 7.15 0.29 -5.30
CA ILE A 108 7.62 -0.73 -6.25
C ILE A 108 9.07 -1.11 -5.93
N ALA A 109 9.94 -0.13 -5.73
CA ALA A 109 11.34 -0.37 -5.40
C ALA A 109 11.51 -1.17 -4.09
N GLU A 110 10.74 -0.84 -3.05
CA GLU A 110 10.69 -1.61 -1.80
C GLU A 110 10.31 -3.06 -2.04
N ALA A 111 9.27 -3.30 -2.86
CA ALA A 111 8.81 -4.64 -3.20
C ALA A 111 9.88 -5.43 -3.98
N VAL A 112 10.52 -4.79 -4.97
CA VAL A 112 11.61 -5.39 -5.75
C VAL A 112 12.77 -5.84 -4.86
N VAL A 113 13.21 -4.98 -3.94
CA VAL A 113 14.28 -5.32 -2.98
C VAL A 113 13.89 -6.53 -2.14
N ARG A 114 12.63 -6.56 -1.65
CA ARG A 114 12.16 -7.70 -0.85
C ARG A 114 12.04 -8.97 -1.68
N ASP A 115 11.57 -8.91 -2.91
CA ASP A 115 11.50 -10.08 -3.79
C ASP A 115 12.88 -10.72 -4.00
N PHE A 116 13.91 -9.92 -4.26
CA PHE A 116 15.27 -10.46 -4.38
C PHE A 116 15.79 -11.04 -3.05
N GLN A 117 15.48 -10.43 -1.90
CA GLN A 117 15.84 -10.99 -0.60
C GLN A 117 15.16 -12.33 -0.33
N VAL A 118 13.88 -12.48 -0.69
CA VAL A 118 13.09 -13.69 -0.43
C VAL A 118 13.47 -14.83 -1.35
N THR A 119 14.08 -14.55 -2.51
CA THR A 119 14.49 -15.56 -3.50
C THR A 119 15.28 -16.71 -2.88
N THR A 120 16.15 -16.43 -1.90
CA THR A 120 16.99 -17.44 -1.22
C THR A 120 16.42 -17.92 0.11
N MET A 121 15.31 -17.34 0.58
CA MET A 121 14.66 -17.68 1.85
C MET A 121 13.66 -18.81 1.65
N ASN A 122 13.88 -19.95 2.30
CA ASN A 122 12.96 -21.08 2.26
C ASN A 122 12.70 -21.59 3.69
N GLY A 123 11.42 -21.81 4.02
CA GLY A 123 11.01 -22.25 5.35
C GLY A 123 10.47 -21.10 6.21
N VAL A 124 10.36 -21.31 7.52
CA VAL A 124 9.84 -20.30 8.44
C VAL A 124 10.96 -19.31 8.78
N VAL A 125 10.87 -18.08 8.27
CA VAL A 125 11.77 -16.97 8.60
C VAL A 125 10.93 -15.89 9.26
N ASP A 126 11.36 -15.43 10.44
CA ASP A 126 10.64 -14.44 11.25
C ASP A 126 9.16 -14.83 11.52
N GLY A 127 8.87 -16.12 11.68
CA GLY A 127 7.50 -16.59 11.94
C GLY A 127 6.57 -16.57 10.72
N VAL A 128 7.08 -16.29 9.52
CA VAL A 128 6.35 -16.36 8.25
C VAL A 128 6.93 -17.49 7.40
N VAL A 129 6.06 -18.29 6.78
CA VAL A 129 6.48 -19.29 5.80
C VAL A 129 6.92 -18.57 4.54
N MET A 130 8.22 -18.55 4.31
CA MET A 130 8.84 -17.99 3.11
C MET A 130 8.99 -19.09 2.07
N VAL A 131 8.52 -18.79 0.87
CA VAL A 131 8.59 -19.68 -0.29
C VAL A 131 9.37 -18.94 -1.37
N GLY A 132 10.70 -19.02 -1.26
CA GLY A 132 11.65 -18.41 -2.18
C GLY A 132 11.79 -19.22 -3.46
N GLY A 133 11.86 -18.55 -4.60
CA GLY A 133 12.12 -19.21 -5.86
C GLY A 133 12.26 -18.27 -7.04
N VAL A 134 12.34 -18.84 -8.24
CA VAL A 134 12.51 -18.09 -9.50
C VAL A 134 11.38 -17.08 -9.73
N TRP A 135 10.18 -17.35 -9.22
CA TRP A 135 9.05 -16.41 -9.27
C TRP A 135 9.35 -15.08 -8.58
N ASN A 136 10.13 -15.07 -7.49
CA ASN A 136 10.52 -13.82 -6.83
C ASN A 136 11.47 -13.02 -7.71
N VAL A 137 12.43 -13.67 -8.38
CA VAL A 137 13.32 -12.99 -9.35
C VAL A 137 12.51 -12.42 -10.50
N MET A 138 11.57 -13.19 -11.05
CA MET A 138 10.68 -12.72 -12.11
C MET A 138 9.84 -11.50 -11.66
N ASN A 139 9.30 -11.53 -10.43
CA ASN A 139 8.54 -10.41 -9.88
C ASN A 139 9.41 -9.17 -9.66
N GLY A 140 10.63 -9.35 -9.15
CA GLY A 140 11.61 -8.27 -9.00
C GLY A 140 11.97 -7.62 -10.34
N VAL A 141 12.21 -8.42 -11.39
CA VAL A 141 12.46 -7.91 -12.75
C VAL A 141 11.23 -7.18 -13.30
N ALA A 142 10.02 -7.73 -13.13
CA ALA A 142 8.79 -7.07 -13.54
C ALA A 142 8.59 -5.72 -12.81
N GLY A 143 8.93 -5.64 -11.53
CA GLY A 143 8.91 -4.40 -10.77
C GLY A 143 9.93 -3.37 -11.27
N ILE A 144 11.14 -3.80 -11.66
CA ILE A 144 12.13 -2.90 -12.29
C ILE A 144 11.59 -2.36 -13.62
N LEU A 145 11.03 -3.22 -14.46
CA LEU A 145 10.43 -2.78 -15.72
C LEU A 145 9.31 -1.78 -15.47
N ASN A 146 8.42 -2.07 -14.51
CA ASN A 146 7.35 -1.15 -14.13
C ASN A 146 7.92 0.22 -13.71
N LEU A 147 8.94 0.22 -12.84
CA LEU A 147 9.64 1.43 -12.38
C LEU A 147 10.21 2.27 -13.54
N LEU A 148 10.83 1.62 -14.53
CA LEU A 148 11.40 2.27 -15.71
C LEU A 148 10.31 2.83 -16.64
N THR A 149 9.14 2.20 -16.67
CA THR A 149 8.01 2.60 -17.51
C THR A 149 7.04 3.58 -16.84
N ILE A 150 7.27 3.97 -15.57
CA ILE A 150 6.41 4.97 -14.91
C ILE A 150 6.43 6.26 -15.71
N CYS A 151 5.28 6.60 -16.29
CA CYS A 151 5.03 7.82 -17.00
C CYS A 151 4.04 8.70 -16.21
N GLY A 152 3.71 9.89 -16.72
CA GLY A 152 2.64 10.70 -16.13
C GLY A 152 3.03 11.45 -14.85
N TRP A 153 4.33 11.59 -14.57
CA TRP A 153 4.87 12.22 -13.35
C TRP A 153 4.23 13.58 -13.03
N ALA A 154 3.89 14.41 -14.01
CA ALA A 154 3.22 15.70 -13.76
C ALA A 154 1.76 15.76 -14.27
N GLY A 155 1.17 14.62 -14.65
CA GLY A 155 -0.15 14.49 -15.30
C GLY A 155 -1.33 14.27 -14.35
N SER A 156 -1.11 14.33 -13.03
CA SER A 156 -2.19 14.16 -12.04
C SER A 156 -3.16 15.33 -12.08
N ILE A 157 -4.44 15.06 -12.34
CA ILE A 157 -5.52 16.07 -12.37
C ILE A 157 -6.45 15.82 -11.19
N ILE A 158 -6.82 16.89 -10.46
CA ILE A 158 -7.84 16.80 -9.41
C ILE A 158 -9.18 17.24 -10.01
N THR A 159 -10.17 16.35 -9.92
CA THR A 159 -11.54 16.58 -10.40
C THR A 159 -12.19 17.75 -9.63
N ARG A 160 -12.90 18.61 -10.35
CA ARG A 160 -13.58 19.81 -9.79
C ARG A 160 -15.01 19.53 -9.28
N GLY A 161 -15.35 18.27 -9.06
CA GLY A 161 -16.67 17.83 -8.61
C GLY A 161 -16.93 18.01 -7.12
N ARG A 162 -18.12 17.59 -6.66
CA ARG A 162 -18.50 17.58 -5.22
C ARG A 162 -17.57 16.68 -4.41
N THR A 163 -17.08 15.60 -5.02
CA THR A 163 -15.92 14.82 -4.56
C THR A 163 -14.69 15.23 -5.35
N LYS A 164 -13.62 15.60 -4.65
CA LYS A 164 -12.34 15.97 -5.25
C LYS A 164 -11.50 14.73 -5.47
N ASP A 165 -11.78 14.00 -6.54
CA ASP A 165 -11.03 12.78 -6.84
C ASP A 165 -9.81 13.09 -7.71
N MET A 166 -8.69 12.46 -7.39
CA MET A 166 -7.45 12.62 -8.12
C MET A 166 -7.39 11.56 -9.22
N ILE A 167 -7.26 12.01 -10.46
CA ILE A 167 -7.14 11.18 -11.64
C ILE A 167 -5.67 11.25 -12.06
N TRP A 168 -5.01 10.11 -12.05
CA TRP A 168 -3.72 9.93 -12.70
C TRP A 168 -4.01 9.42 -14.11
N GLN A 169 -3.82 10.23 -15.15
CA GLN A 169 -4.26 9.88 -16.51
C GLN A 169 -3.54 8.66 -17.12
N ASP A 170 -2.40 8.29 -16.54
CA ASP A 170 -1.50 7.22 -17.00
C ASP A 170 -1.70 5.88 -16.27
N MET A 171 -2.70 5.78 -15.39
CA MET A 171 -3.11 4.58 -14.64
C MET A 171 -4.57 4.28 -14.92
#